data_AF-A0A2A4YW10-F1
#
_entry.id   AF-A0A2A4YW10-F1
#
_cell.length_a   1.000
_cell.length_b   1.000
_cell.length_c   1.000
_cell.angle_alpha   90.00
_cell.angle_beta   90.00
_cell.angle_gamma   90.00
#
_symmetry.space_group_name_H-M   'P 1'
#
loop_
_entity.id
_entity.type
_entity.pdbx_description
1 polymer ?
#
loop_
_entity_poly.entity_id
_entity_poly.type
_entity_poly.pdbx_seq_one_letter_code
_entity_poly.pdbx_strand_id
1 'polypeptide(L)'
;MIFIYALVNNGREPYSYNKKFHVDSHRVSPSLRIKIERIKKDSLWMHNIKKTAKVRGLTIPAMIEIEANSLMAEDLYFEEQESREQSLISRIKNDSIWFYKVKKQALDEGVSEEEMILRSVKFIMSKDDK
;
A
#
# COMPACT_ATOMS: atom_id res chain seq x y z
N MET A 1 -13.21 7.59 32.74
CA MET A 1 -13.20 6.62 31.62
C MET A 1 -11.81 6.62 31.01
N ILE A 2 -11.04 5.56 31.24
CA ILE A 2 -9.69 5.37 30.69
C ILE A 2 -9.80 4.15 29.77
N PHE A 3 -9.51 4.33 28.48
CA PHE A 3 -9.41 3.22 27.53
C PHE A 3 -7.95 2.77 27.48
N ILE A 4 -7.68 1.58 28.03
CA ILE A 4 -6.43 0.84 27.84
C ILE A 4 -6.64 -0.03 26.59
N TYR A 5 -5.92 0.25 25.50
CA TYR A 5 -5.79 -0.72 24.41
C TYR A 5 -4.68 -1.71 24.75
N ALA A 6 -5.09 -2.95 25.03
CA ALA A 6 -4.20 -4.10 25.10
C ALA A 6 -3.72 -4.43 23.68
N LEU A 7 -2.41 -4.28 23.43
CA LEU A 7 -1.78 -4.85 22.25
C LEU A 7 -1.60 -6.35 22.49
N VAL A 8 -2.42 -7.14 21.79
CA VAL A 8 -2.30 -8.59 21.67
C VAL A 8 -0.95 -8.90 21.01
N ASN A 9 -0.10 -9.57 21.78
CA ASN A 9 1.16 -10.16 21.33
C ASN A 9 0.86 -11.32 20.35
N ASN A 10 0.87 -11.05 19.05
CA ASN A 10 0.95 -12.09 18.04
C ASN A 10 2.42 -12.26 17.64
N GLY A 11 3.00 -13.39 18.04
CA GLY A 11 4.41 -13.73 17.85
C GLY A 11 4.82 -13.88 16.38
N ARG A 12 5.15 -12.77 15.73
CA ARG A 12 6.02 -12.77 14.55
C ARG A 12 7.43 -12.42 14.98
N GLU A 13 8.37 -13.26 14.56
CA GLU A 13 9.77 -13.29 14.98
C GLU A 13 10.44 -11.91 15.02
N PRO A 14 11.31 -11.64 16.01
CA PRO A 14 12.10 -10.42 16.01
C PRO A 14 13.08 -10.51 14.83
N TYR A 15 12.81 -9.76 13.77
CA TYR A 15 13.75 -9.57 12.67
C TYR A 15 15.10 -9.15 13.27
N SER A 16 16.04 -10.09 13.28
CA SER A 16 17.43 -9.90 13.69
C SER A 16 18.10 -8.99 12.64
N TYR A 17 17.86 -7.69 12.72
CA TYR A 17 18.58 -6.71 11.92
C TYR A 17 20.01 -6.59 12.46
N ASN A 18 20.93 -7.26 11.76
CA ASN A 18 22.36 -7.23 12.02
C ASN A 18 22.85 -5.78 12.10
N LYS A 19 23.52 -5.45 13.20
CA LYS A 19 23.96 -4.11 13.64
C LYS A 19 24.98 -3.41 12.71
N LYS A 20 25.28 -3.99 11.53
CA LYS A 20 26.29 -3.53 10.57
C LYS A 20 25.85 -3.79 9.12
N PHE A 21 24.76 -3.16 8.68
CA PHE A 21 24.57 -2.94 7.25
C PHE A 21 25.24 -1.60 6.88
N HIS A 22 26.47 -1.68 6.36
CA HIS A 22 26.98 -0.63 5.48
C HIS A 22 26.44 -0.95 4.10
N VAL A 23 25.41 -0.22 3.67
CA VAL A 23 24.91 -0.32 2.31
C VAL A 23 25.89 0.41 1.41
N ASP A 24 26.57 -0.35 0.55
CA ASP A 24 27.35 0.19 -0.54
C ASP A 24 26.45 1.11 -1.38
N SER A 25 26.80 2.39 -1.47
CA SER A 25 25.98 3.44 -2.11
C SER A 25 25.73 3.23 -3.61
N HIS A 26 26.36 2.21 -4.20
CA HIS A 26 26.27 1.86 -5.62
C HIS A 26 25.12 0.90 -5.97
N ARG A 27 24.29 0.47 -4.99
CA ARG A 27 23.19 -0.48 -5.21
C ARG A 27 21.77 0.05 -4.94
N VAL A 28 21.63 1.32 -4.59
CA VAL A 28 20.32 1.93 -4.30
C VAL A 28 19.63 2.29 -5.63
N SER A 29 18.46 1.72 -5.90
CA SER A 29 17.69 2.06 -7.11
C SER A 29 17.34 3.55 -7.14
N PRO A 30 17.18 4.17 -8.33
CA PRO A 30 16.78 5.57 -8.43
C PRO A 30 15.51 5.91 -7.66
N SER A 31 14.51 5.02 -7.68
CA SER A 31 13.25 5.16 -6.93
C SER A 31 13.49 5.16 -5.42
N LEU A 32 14.28 4.22 -4.91
CA LEU A 32 14.62 4.15 -3.49
C LEU A 32 15.35 5.42 -3.03
N ARG A 33 16.27 5.93 -3.86
CA ARG A 33 16.98 7.18 -3.58
C ARG A 33 16.04 8.37 -3.46
N ILE A 34 15.05 8.48 -4.34
CA ILE A 34 14.02 9.54 -4.28
C ILE A 34 13.24 9.46 -2.96
N LYS A 35 12.83 8.26 -2.55
CA LYS A 35 12.10 8.07 -1.29
C LYS A 35 12.96 8.43 -0.06
N ILE A 36 14.21 8.00 -0.04
CA ILE A 36 15.18 8.37 1.01
C ILE A 36 15.33 9.90 1.12
N GLU A 37 15.52 10.58 -0.01
CA GLU A 37 15.69 12.03 -0.02
C GLU A 37 14.40 12.77 0.37
N ARG A 38 13.22 12.24 0.01
CA ARG A 38 11.93 12.77 0.47
C ARG A 38 11.81 12.68 2.00
N ILE A 39 12.11 11.53 2.58
CA ILE A 39 12.06 11.33 4.05
C ILE A 39 13.02 12.30 4.73
N LYS A 40 14.25 12.43 4.25
CA LYS A 40 15.26 13.32 4.84
C LYS A 40 14.88 14.80 4.82
N LYS A 41 14.17 15.24 3.77
CA LYS A 41 13.73 16.63 3.61
C LYS A 41 12.52 16.98 4.49
N ASP A 42 11.74 15.97 4.89
CA ASP A 42 10.58 16.17 5.77
C ASP A 42 11.03 16.17 7.25
N SER A 43 10.97 17.33 7.88
CA SER A 43 11.43 17.52 9.25
C SER A 43 10.58 16.77 10.28
N LEU A 44 9.26 16.70 10.06
CA LEU A 44 8.33 15.97 10.94
C LEU A 44 8.56 14.47 10.81
N TRP A 45 8.73 13.98 9.57
CA TRP A 45 9.04 12.58 9.32
C TRP A 45 10.38 12.19 9.94
N MET A 46 11.41 13.01 9.76
CA MET A 46 12.72 12.80 10.37
C MET A 46 12.68 12.80 11.91
N HIS A 47 11.83 13.63 12.51
CA HIS A 47 11.59 13.59 13.95
C HIS A 47 11.03 12.22 14.38
N ASN A 48 10.02 11.73 13.67
CA ASN A 48 9.42 10.41 13.94
C ASN A 48 10.42 9.28 13.71
N ILE A 49 11.22 9.34 12.64
CA ILE A 49 12.29 8.37 12.36
C ILE A 49 13.29 8.31 13.51
N LYS A 50 13.76 9.45 14.03
CA LYS A 50 14.69 9.48 15.17
C LYS A 50 14.08 8.84 16.41
N LYS A 51 12.82 9.13 16.70
CA LYS A 51 12.09 8.54 17.83
C LYS A 51 11.97 7.02 17.68
N THR A 52 11.53 6.55 16.51
CA THR A 52 11.35 5.11 16.22
C THR A 52 12.67 4.37 16.21
N ALA A 53 13.74 4.95 15.62
CA ALA A 53 15.08 4.38 15.63
C ALA A 53 15.58 4.17 17.06
N LYS A 54 15.38 5.15 17.95
CA LYS A 54 15.74 5.03 19.38
C LYS A 54 14.97 3.90 20.08
N VAL A 55 13.65 3.84 19.88
CA VAL A 55 12.80 2.79 20.48
C VAL A 55 13.19 1.40 19.99
N ARG A 56 13.54 1.26 18.71
CA ARG A 56 13.91 -0.01 18.09
C ARG A 56 15.40 -0.37 18.21
N GLY A 57 16.23 0.51 18.78
CA GLY A 57 17.68 0.29 18.88
C GLY A 57 18.40 0.27 17.52
N LEU A 58 17.86 0.95 16.51
CA LEU A 58 18.39 1.04 15.15
C LEU A 58 19.14 2.37 14.93
N THR A 59 20.01 2.39 13.92
CA THR A 59 20.60 3.65 13.45
C THR A 59 19.58 4.44 12.63
N ILE A 60 19.71 5.77 12.60
CA ILE A 60 18.85 6.63 11.78
C ILE A 60 18.89 6.21 10.30
N PRO A 61 20.06 5.98 9.66
CA PRO A 61 20.11 5.52 8.27
C PRO A 61 19.35 4.21 8.02
N ALA A 62 19.50 3.22 8.91
CA ALA A 62 18.79 1.95 8.77
C ALA A 62 17.27 2.13 8.87
N MET A 63 16.79 3.01 9.76
CA MET A 63 15.37 3.30 9.87
C MET A 63 14.82 4.06 8.66
N ILE A 64 15.60 4.98 8.06
CA ILE A 64 15.23 5.67 6.81
C ILE A 64 15.09 4.65 5.67
N GLU A 65 16.00 3.69 5.57
CA GLU A 65 15.96 2.67 4.53
C GLU A 65 14.76 1.74 4.67
N ILE A 66 14.43 1.31 5.89
CA ILE A 66 13.22 0.52 6.16
C ILE A 66 11.98 1.29 5.71
N GLU A 67 11.87 2.57 6.08
CA GLU A 67 10.73 3.40 5.72
C GLU A 67 10.65 3.61 4.20
N ALA A 68 11.78 3.90 3.55
CA ALA A 68 11.82 4.11 2.10
C ALA A 68 11.42 2.86 1.32
N ASN A 69 11.83 1.67 1.79
CA ASN A 69 11.40 0.40 1.23
C ASN A 69 9.91 0.13 1.48
N SER A 70 9.37 0.51 2.65
CA SER A 70 7.93 0.43 2.93
C SER A 70 7.12 1.25 1.93
N LEU A 71 7.56 2.49 1.65
CA LEU A 71 6.91 3.34 0.66
C LEU A 71 6.98 2.75 -0.76
N MET A 72 8.08 2.07 -1.10
CA MET A 72 8.16 1.37 -2.39
C MET A 72 7.19 0.20 -2.47
N ALA A 73 7.07 -0.59 -1.40
CA ALA A 73 6.13 -1.70 -1.35
C ALA A 73 4.68 -1.21 -1.45
N GLU A 74 4.36 -0.08 -0.80
CA GLU A 74 3.06 0.58 -0.93
C GLU A 74 2.80 1.04 -2.36
N ASP A 75 3.74 1.74 -3.02
CA ASP A 75 3.59 2.17 -4.41
C ASP A 75 3.27 0.96 -5.33
N LEU A 76 4.04 -0.12 -5.20
CA LEU A 76 3.86 -1.34 -6.00
C LEU A 76 2.49 -1.98 -5.75
N TYR A 77 2.04 -2.01 -4.49
CA TYR A 77 0.73 -2.51 -4.14
C TYR A 77 -0.37 -1.67 -4.79
N PHE A 78 -0.27 -0.33 -4.75
CA PHE A 78 -1.25 0.55 -5.39
C PHE A 78 -1.27 0.38 -6.92
N GLU A 79 -0.11 0.28 -7.57
CA GLU A 79 -0.01 0.03 -9.01
C GLU A 79 -0.66 -1.31 -9.41
N GLU A 80 -0.44 -2.36 -8.63
CA GLU A 80 -1.06 -3.67 -8.85
C GLU A 80 -2.58 -3.62 -8.71
N GLN A 81 -3.08 -2.91 -7.68
CA GLN A 81 -4.51 -2.73 -7.46
C GLN A 81 -5.17 -1.94 -8.60
N GLU A 82 -4.56 -0.84 -9.04
CA GLU A 82 -5.05 -0.06 -10.18
C GLU A 82 -5.05 -0.90 -11.46
N SER A 83 -3.99 -1.69 -11.69
CA SER A 83 -3.91 -2.61 -12.84
C SER A 83 -5.02 -3.66 -12.83
N ARG A 84 -5.30 -4.26 -11.66
CA ARG A 84 -6.43 -5.20 -11.49
C ARG A 84 -7.76 -4.52 -11.73
N GLU A 85 -7.98 -3.33 -11.18
CA GLU A 85 -9.21 -2.56 -11.37
C GLU A 85 -9.45 -2.30 -12.86
N GLN A 86 -8.46 -1.79 -13.59
CA GLN A 86 -8.55 -1.54 -15.03
C GLN A 86 -8.82 -2.82 -15.83
N SER A 87 -8.15 -3.92 -15.47
CA SER A 87 -8.38 -5.22 -16.10
C SER A 87 -9.82 -5.69 -15.94
N LEU A 88 -10.41 -5.53 -14.75
CA LEU A 88 -11.80 -5.89 -14.47
C LEU A 88 -12.79 -4.99 -15.21
N ILE A 89 -12.53 -3.68 -15.27
CA ILE A 89 -13.33 -2.73 -16.07
C ILE A 89 -13.36 -3.20 -17.53
N SER A 90 -12.19 -3.47 -18.12
CA SER A 90 -12.09 -3.96 -19.49
C SER A 90 -12.83 -5.28 -19.69
N ARG A 91 -12.73 -6.21 -18.74
CA ARG A 91 -13.42 -7.50 -18.80
C ARG A 91 -14.94 -7.35 -18.78
N ILE A 92 -15.46 -6.51 -17.89
CA ILE A 92 -16.91 -6.23 -17.80
C ILE A 92 -17.42 -5.61 -19.10
N LYS A 93 -16.71 -4.63 -19.65
CA LYS A 93 -17.11 -3.95 -20.89
C LYS A 93 -17.06 -4.85 -22.13
N ASN A 94 -16.11 -5.79 -22.16
CA ASN A 94 -15.91 -6.69 -23.31
C ASN A 94 -16.78 -7.96 -23.25
N ASP A 95 -17.33 -8.31 -22.10
CA ASP A 95 -18.31 -9.40 -21.96
C ASP A 95 -19.73 -8.85 -22.19
N SER A 96 -20.30 -9.13 -23.36
CA SER A 96 -21.60 -8.58 -23.76
C SER A 96 -22.75 -8.97 -22.82
N ILE A 97 -22.73 -10.19 -22.27
CA ILE A 97 -23.76 -10.68 -21.35
C ILE A 97 -23.65 -9.97 -20.01
N TRP A 98 -22.42 -9.86 -19.49
CA TRP A 98 -22.18 -9.16 -18.24
C TRP A 98 -22.48 -7.67 -18.38
N PHE A 99 -21.97 -7.03 -19.43
CA PHE A 99 -22.21 -5.62 -19.69
C PHE A 99 -23.71 -5.33 -19.77
N TYR A 100 -24.48 -6.16 -20.47
CA TYR A 100 -25.94 -6.02 -20.52
C TYR A 100 -26.60 -6.04 -19.12
N LYS A 101 -26.17 -6.96 -18.24
CA LYS A 101 -26.67 -7.02 -16.86
C LYS A 101 -26.31 -5.76 -16.06
N VAL A 102 -25.09 -5.26 -16.20
CA VAL A 102 -24.61 -4.02 -15.57
C VAL A 102 -25.45 -2.84 -16.03
N LYS A 103 -25.71 -2.71 -17.34
CA LYS A 103 -26.57 -1.65 -17.90
C LYS A 103 -27.98 -1.71 -17.34
N LYS A 104 -28.57 -2.91 -17.28
CA LYS A 104 -29.90 -3.10 -16.72
C LYS A 104 -29.96 -2.68 -15.25
N GLN A 105 -28.98 -3.12 -14.46
CA GLN A 105 -28.91 -2.76 -13.04
C GLN A 105 -28.70 -1.26 -12.82
N ALA A 106 -27.87 -0.61 -13.66
CA ALA A 106 -27.68 0.84 -13.62
C ALA A 106 -29.00 1.60 -13.84
N LEU A 107 -29.81 1.16 -14.82
CA LEU A 107 -31.14 1.71 -15.07
C LEU A 107 -32.10 1.47 -13.90
N ASP A 108 -32.14 0.24 -13.37
CA ASP A 108 -33.03 -0.14 -12.26
C ASP A 108 -32.70 0.66 -10.97
N GLU A 109 -31.43 0.98 -10.74
CA GLU A 109 -30.96 1.74 -9.57
C GLU A 109 -30.87 3.27 -9.80
N GLY A 110 -31.10 3.75 -11.03
CA GLY A 110 -31.02 5.17 -11.36
C GLY A 110 -29.61 5.76 -11.27
N VAL A 111 -28.57 4.97 -11.58
CA VAL A 111 -27.16 5.41 -11.60
C VAL A 111 -26.56 5.29 -12.99
N SER A 112 -25.38 5.87 -13.22
CA SER A 112 -24.67 5.73 -14.50
C SER A 112 -24.11 4.32 -14.71
N GLU A 113 -23.88 3.96 -15.98
CA GLU A 113 -23.22 2.71 -16.35
C GLU A 113 -21.82 2.63 -15.73
N GLU A 114 -21.05 3.73 -15.79
CA GLU A 114 -19.71 3.83 -15.19
C GLU A 114 -19.72 3.56 -13.69
N GLU A 115 -20.64 4.17 -12.95
CA GLU A 115 -20.79 3.95 -11.50
C GLU A 115 -21.12 2.49 -11.21
N MET A 116 -22.03 1.88 -11.99
CA MET A 116 -22.39 0.47 -11.81
C MET A 116 -21.24 -0.49 -12.15
N ILE A 117 -20.41 -0.16 -13.15
CA ILE A 117 -19.17 -0.90 -13.44
C ILE A 117 -18.23 -0.82 -12.23
N LEU A 118 -17.98 0.37 -11.70
CA LEU A 118 -17.07 0.54 -10.54
C LEU A 118 -17.58 -0.22 -9.31
N ARG A 119 -18.89 -0.23 -9.06
CA ARG A 119 -19.49 -1.06 -8.00
C ARG A 119 -19.28 -2.56 -8.23
N SER A 120 -19.47 -3.01 -9.47
CA SER A 120 -19.23 -4.41 -9.85
C SER A 120 -17.77 -4.82 -9.65
N VAL A 121 -16.83 -3.95 -10.02
CA VAL A 121 -15.40 -4.16 -9.81
C VAL A 121 -15.07 -4.26 -8.33
N LYS A 122 -15.53 -3.29 -7.52
CA LYS A 122 -15.33 -3.31 -6.06
C LYS A 122 -15.91 -4.58 -5.42
N PHE A 123 -17.07 -5.03 -5.88
CA PHE A 123 -17.66 -6.28 -5.40
C PHE A 123 -16.77 -7.48 -5.68
N ILE A 124 -16.24 -7.63 -6.90
CA ILE A 124 -15.33 -8.72 -7.26
C ILE A 124 -14.06 -8.68 -6.40
N MET A 125 -13.41 -7.52 -6.31
CA MET A 125 -12.19 -7.36 -5.53
C MET A 125 -12.40 -7.73 -4.05
N SER A 126 -13.56 -7.35 -3.48
CA SER A 126 -13.90 -7.71 -2.09
C SER A 126 -14.13 -9.20 -1.83
N LYS A 127 -14.33 -10.00 -2.89
CA LYS A 127 -14.50 -11.45 -2.81
C LYS A 127 -13.16 -12.18 -2.90
N ASP A 128 -12.20 -11.61 -3.61
CA ASP A 128 -10.85 -12.17 -3.75
C ASP A 128 -10.00 -11.98 -2.47
N ASP A 129 -10.32 -10.98 -1.64
CA ASP A 129 -9.60 -10.68 -0.40
C ASP A 129 -10.03 -11.54 0.82
N LYS A 130 -10.85 -12.58 0.62
CA LYS A 130 -11.37 -13.48 1.67
C LYS A 130 -10.80 -14.89 1.56
#